data_AF-A0A074TKX1-F1
#
_entry.id   AF-A0A074TKX1-F1
#
_cell.length_a   1.000
_cell.length_b   1.000
_cell.length_c   1.000
_cell.angle_alpha   90.00
_cell.angle_beta   90.00
_cell.angle_gamma   90.00
#
_symmetry.space_group_name_H-M   'P 1'
#
loop_
_entity.id
_entity.type
_entity.pdbx_description
1 polymer ?
#
loop_
_entity_poly.entity_id
_entity_poly.type
_entity_poly.pdbx_seq_one_letter_code
_entity_poly.pdbx_strand_id
1 'polypeptide(L)' 'MKVLSAEITVLRESIRGATIKHRDEWERIEDHAERASVQRQTVRPWTRLGKIGPKRIGNVTYVRG' A
#
# COMPACT_ATOMS: atom_id res chain seq x y z
N MET A 1 -27.04 19.81 13.10
CA MET A 1 -26.86 19.51 11.66
C MET A 1 -25.57 20.06 11.03
N LYS A 2 -25.04 21.24 11.43
CA LYS A 2 -23.83 21.82 10.79
C LYS A 2 -22.51 21.03 11.01
N VAL A 3 -22.38 20.33 12.14
CA VAL A 3 -21.14 19.60 12.50
C VAL A 3 -20.91 18.38 11.59
N LEU A 4 -21.96 17.60 11.34
CA LEU A 4 -21.89 16.40 10.49
C LEU A 4 -21.48 16.75 9.05
N SER A 5 -21.93 17.89 8.53
CA SER A 5 -21.56 18.36 7.19
C SER A 5 -20.08 18.74 7.08
N ALA A 6 -19.49 19.26 8.15
CA ALA A 6 -18.06 19.58 8.20
C ALA A 6 -17.22 18.29 8.25
N GLU A 7 -17.60 17.32 9.07
CA GLU A 7 -16.92 16.02 9.14
C GLU A 7 -16.97 15.26 7.81
N ILE A 8 -18.12 15.27 7.12
CA ILE A 8 -18.26 14.67 5.79
C ILE A 8 -17.34 15.34 4.76
N THR A 9 -17.14 16.66 4.86
CA THR A 9 -16.26 17.39 3.94
C THR A 9 -14.79 17.00 4.17
N VAL A 10 -14.35 16.93 5.42
CA VAL A 10 -12.98 16.50 5.77
C VAL A 10 -12.71 15.06 5.31
N LEU A 11 -13.68 14.17 5.50
CA LEU A 11 -13.58 12.78 5.02
C LEU A 11 -13.49 12.71 3.49
N ARG A 12 -14.27 13.51 2.77
CA ARG A 12 -14.23 13.57 1.30
C ARG A 12 -12.89 14.07 0.77
N GLU A 13 -12.32 15.09 1.41
CA GLU A 13 -11.00 15.62 1.04
C GLU A 13 -9.88 14.59 1.32
N SER A 14 -9.96 13.91 2.46
CA SER A 14 -9.02 12.83 2.82
C SER A 14 -9.07 11.67 1.83
N ILE A 15 -10.28 11.28 1.38
CA ILE A 15 -10.46 10.23 0.36
C ILE A 15 -10.02 10.72 -1.02
N ARG A 16 -10.27 11.98 -1.38
CA ARG A 16 -9.87 12.53 -2.69
C ARG A 16 -8.35 12.53 -2.87
N GLY A 17 -7.59 12.75 -1.79
CA GLY A 17 -6.12 12.64 -1.80
C GLY A 17 -5.61 11.20 -1.68
N ALA A 18 -6.44 10.25 -1.23
CA ALA A 18 -6.06 8.86 -1.09
C ALA A 18 -5.96 8.21 -2.47
N THR A 19 -4.75 8.17 -3.01
CA THR A 19 -4.44 7.36 -4.20
C THR A 19 -4.48 5.90 -3.80
N ILE A 20 -5.60 5.22 -4.07
CA ILE A 20 -5.69 3.77 -3.92
C ILE A 20 -4.85 3.16 -5.04
N LYS A 21 -3.58 2.84 -4.76
CA LYS A 21 -2.74 2.07 -5.68
C LYS A 21 -3.46 0.75 -5.99
N HIS A 22 -3.57 0.39 -7.26
CA HIS A 22 -4.18 -0.88 -7.66
C HIS A 22 -3.44 -2.02 -6.96
N ARG A 23 -4.19 -2.89 -6.27
CA ARG A 23 -3.64 -4.01 -5.50
C ARG A 23 -2.71 -4.92 -6.32
N ASP A 24 -2.92 -4.96 -7.64
CA ASP A 24 -2.24 -5.85 -8.58
C ASP A 24 -0.99 -5.27 -9.27
N GLU A 25 -0.59 -4.04 -8.95
CA GLU A 25 0.61 -3.47 -9.55
C GLU A 25 1.89 -3.98 -8.88
N TRP A 26 2.97 -4.07 -9.66
CA TRP A 26 4.29 -4.31 -9.10
C TRP A 26 4.75 -3.06 -8.37
N GLU A 27 4.79 -3.13 -7.05
CA GLU A 27 5.24 -2.02 -6.20
C GLU A 27 6.59 -2.33 -5.55
N ARG A 28 7.30 -1.28 -5.12
CA ARG A 28 8.55 -1.48 -4.36
C ARG A 28 8.22 -2.15 -3.03
N ILE A 29 9.16 -2.93 -2.50
CA ILE A 29 8.96 -3.60 -1.22
C ILE A 29 8.73 -2.60 -0.06
N GLU A 30 9.27 -1.39 -0.17
CA GLU A 30 9.03 -0.30 0.77
C GLU A 30 7.58 0.19 0.71
N ASP A 31 7.08 0.49 -0.49
CA ASP A 31 5.70 0.93 -0.72
C ASP A 31 4.68 -0.12 -0.26
N HIS A 32 4.95 -1.40 -0.52
CA HIS A 32 4.11 -2.50 -0.07
C HIS A 32 4.03 -2.57 1.47
N ALA A 33 5.17 -2.36 2.13
CA ALA A 33 5.27 -2.37 3.58
C ALA A 33 4.47 -1.20 4.19
N GLU A 34 4.59 -0.02 3.61
CA GLU A 34 3.83 1.17 3.99
C GLU A 34 2.32 0.94 3.82
N ARG A 35 1.88 0.44 2.66
CA ARG A 35 0.47 0.13 2.39
C ARG A 35 -0.12 -0.90 3.37
N ALA A 36 0.67 -1.91 3.73
CA ALA A 36 0.26 -2.95 4.66
C ALA A 36 0.48 -2.55 6.14
N SER A 37 0.97 -1.34 6.43
CA SER A 37 1.30 -0.87 7.78
C SER A 37 2.23 -1.82 8.55
N VAL A 38 3.23 -2.38 7.87
CA VAL A 38 4.24 -3.29 8.44
C VAL A 38 5.65 -2.81 8.13
N GLN A 39 6.63 -3.38 8.83
CA GLN A 39 8.05 -3.14 8.51
C GLN A 39 8.48 -3.92 7.27
N ARG A 40 9.43 -3.38 6.49
CA ARG A 40 10.01 -4.02 5.29
C ARG A 40 10.49 -5.45 5.54
N GLN A 41 11.06 -5.71 6.73
CA GLN A 41 11.54 -7.04 7.12
C GLN A 41 10.43 -8.08 7.25
N THR A 42 9.20 -7.64 7.54
CA THR A 42 8.00 -8.48 7.64
C THR A 42 7.48 -8.89 6.26
N VAL A 43 7.73 -8.09 5.21
CA VAL A 43 7.32 -8.40 3.83
C VAL A 43 8.19 -9.48 3.20
N ARG A 44 9.49 -9.55 3.54
CA ARG A 44 10.42 -10.55 2.99
C ARG A 44 9.97 -12.00 3.21
N PRO A 45 9.46 -12.41 4.39
CA PRO A 45 8.87 -13.73 4.57
C PRO A 45 7.66 -14.03 3.67
N TRP A 46 6.88 -13.04 3.26
CA TRP A 46 5.65 -13.26 2.49
C TRP A 46 5.94 -13.78 1.08
N THR A 47 7.07 -13.36 0.48
CA THR A 47 7.53 -13.92 -0.79
C THR A 47 7.95 -15.39 -0.65
N ARG A 48 8.65 -15.73 0.45
CA ARG A 48 9.04 -17.12 0.75
C ARG A 48 7.83 -18.01 1.00
N LEU A 49 6.79 -17.48 1.64
CA LEU A 49 5.53 -18.18 1.91
C LEU A 49 4.59 -18.24 0.69
N GLY A 50 4.97 -17.65 -0.46
CA GLY A 50 4.14 -17.64 -1.67
C GLY A 50 2.89 -16.76 -1.57
N LYS A 51 2.80 -15.89 -0.56
CA LYS A 51 1.65 -14.98 -0.39
C LYS A 51 1.68 -13.82 -1.38
N ILE A 52 2.87 -13.43 -1.81
CA ILE A 52 3.11 -12.34 -2.77
C ILE A 52 4.22 -12.77 -3.75
N GLY A 53 4.14 -12.33 -5.00
CA GLY A 53 5.15 -12.57 -6.02
C GLY A 53 6.34 -11.62 -5.87
N PRO A 54 7.60 -12.10 -5.90
CA PRO A 54 8.78 -11.25 -6.00
C PRO A 54 9.22 -11.06 -7.46
N LYS A 55 9.71 -9.86 -7.80
CA LYS A 55 10.41 -9.56 -9.06
C LYS A 55 11.60 -8.67 -8.80
N ARG A 56 12.75 -8.96 -9.40
CA ARG A 56 13.95 -8.11 -9.29
C ARG A 56 14.24 -7.44 -10.63
N ILE A 57 14.43 -6.13 -10.62
CA ILE A 57 14.82 -5.34 -11.80
C ILE A 57 16.06 -4.53 -11.39
N GLY A 58 17.21 -4.91 -11.93
CA GLY A 58 18.51 -4.39 -11.47
C GLY A 58 18.73 -4.65 -9.96
N ASN A 59 18.98 -3.57 -9.22
CA ASN A 59 19.20 -3.63 -7.76
C ASN A 59 17.93 -3.41 -6.92
N VAL A 60 16.75 -3.28 -7.54
CA VAL A 60 15.50 -3.02 -6.83
C VAL A 60 14.61 -4.27 -6.82
N THR A 61 14.06 -4.59 -5.64
CA THR A 61 13.09 -5.67 -5.46
C THR A 61 11.69 -5.09 -5.46
N TYR A 62 10.86 -5.61 -6.36
CA TYR A 62 9.44 -5.35 -6.48
C TYR A 62 8.65 -6.55 -5.96
N VAL A 63 7.46 -6.28 -5.43
CA VAL A 63 6.54 -7.28 -4.93
C VAL A 63 5.13 -7.03 -5.45
N ARG A 64 4.30 -8.08 -5.51
CA ARG A 64 2.90 -8.01 -5.94
C ARG A 64 2.05 -9.02 -5.15
N GLY A 65 0.91 -8.62 -4.59
CA GLY A 65 0.05 -9.48 -3.74
C GLY A 65 -1.36 -8.96 -3.49
#